data_AF-A0A7Z9VKH0-F1
#
_entry.id   AF-A0A7Z9VKH0-F1
#
_cell.length_a   1.000
_cell.length_b   1.000
_cell.length_c   1.000
_cell.angle_alpha   90.00
_cell.angle_beta   90.00
_cell.angle_gamma   90.00
#
_symmetry.space_group_name_H-M   'P 1'
#
loop_
_entity.id
_entity.type
_entity.pdbx_description
1 polymer ?
#
loop_
_entity_poly.entity_id
_entity_poly.type
_entity_poly.pdbx_seq_one_letter_code
_entity_poly.pdbx_strand_id
1 'polypeptide(L)'
;MVSNNCATVIQDAFNDCGFPKVRGRFPRDLFVSVAYTLFNSSGLDVTYTTLPQLTVTEAPKSVLSPLVNPRNYFRLRELRIFESS
;
A
#
# COMPACT_ATOMS: atom_id res chain seq x y z
N MET A 1 17.01 -5.80 15.97
CA MET A 1 17.32 -4.93 14.83
C MET A 1 16.44 -5.32 13.66
N VAL A 2 15.24 -4.75 13.57
CA VAL A 2 14.39 -4.91 12.38
C VAL A 2 14.92 -3.91 11.36
N SER A 3 15.14 -4.34 10.12
CA SER A 3 15.67 -3.48 9.06
C SER A 3 14.88 -2.18 8.99
N ASN A 4 15.55 -1.03 9.14
CA ASN A 4 14.99 0.31 8.86
C ASN A 4 14.71 0.42 7.35
N ASN A 5 13.71 -0.30 6.86
CA ASN A 5 13.25 -0.25 5.50
C ASN A 5 12.15 0.82 5.40
N CYS A 6 11.96 1.42 4.23
CA CYS A 6 10.87 2.37 4.00
C CYS A 6 9.49 1.78 4.38
N ALA A 7 9.30 0.47 4.18
CA ALA A 7 8.05 -0.20 4.53
C ALA A 7 7.78 -0.21 6.04
N THR A 8 8.81 -0.41 6.88
CA THR A 8 8.63 -0.42 8.34
C THR A 8 8.38 0.98 8.86
N VAL A 9 9.05 2.00 8.32
CA VAL A 9 8.82 3.41 8.68
C VAL A 9 7.37 3.83 8.38
N ILE A 10 6.86 3.50 7.19
CA ILE A 10 5.47 3.79 6.82
C ILE A 10 4.51 3.02 7.73
N GLN A 11 4.80 1.74 8.01
CA GLN A 11 3.97 0.92 8.88
C GLN A 11 3.87 1.50 10.30
N ASP A 12 5.00 1.91 10.88
CA ASP A 12 5.05 2.48 12.22
C ASP A 12 4.25 3.79 12.28
N ALA A 13 4.39 4.66 11.28
CA ALA A 13 3.58 5.87 11.19
C ALA A 13 2.07 5.58 11.14
N PHE A 14 1.64 4.55 10.39
CA PHE A 14 0.23 4.15 10.39
C PHE A 14 -0.23 3.56 11.73
N ASN A 15 0.63 2.82 12.42
CA ASN A 15 0.33 2.29 13.75
C ASN A 15 0.13 3.44 14.76
N ASP A 16 1.02 4.43 14.74
CA ASP A 16 0.96 5.62 15.61
C ASP A 16 -0.30 6.46 15.34
N CYS A 17 -0.76 6.50 14.09
CA CYS A 17 -2.03 7.13 13.69
C CYS A 17 -3.29 6.31 14.06
N GLY A 18 -3.15 5.16 14.74
CA GLY A 18 -4.29 4.34 15.16
C GLY A 18 -4.73 3.26 14.18
N PHE A 19 -3.89 2.89 13.20
CA PHE A 19 -4.16 1.81 12.23
C PHE A 19 -3.26 0.56 12.43
N PRO A 20 -3.35 -0.16 13.57
CA PRO A 20 -2.45 -1.27 13.92
C PRO A 20 -2.58 -2.51 13.02
N LYS A 21 -3.61 -2.56 12.17
CA LYS A 21 -3.90 -3.69 11.26
C LYS A 21 -3.05 -3.65 9.98
N VAL A 22 -2.34 -2.56 9.72
CA VAL A 22 -1.50 -2.39 8.54
C VAL A 22 -0.23 -3.23 8.70
N ARG A 23 0.00 -4.17 7.76
CA ARG A 23 1.20 -5.01 7.73
C ARG A 23 1.63 -5.27 6.28
N GLY A 24 2.95 -5.22 6.04
CA GLY A 24 3.52 -5.61 4.75
C GLY A 24 5.05 -5.59 4.80
N ARG A 25 5.69 -6.65 4.31
CA ARG A 25 7.15 -6.74 4.26
C ARG A 25 7.76 -6.02 3.06
N PHE A 26 6.99 -5.95 1.98
CA PHE A 26 7.34 -5.24 0.74
C PHE A 26 6.45 -4.02 0.57
N PRO A 27 6.94 -2.96 -0.11
CA PRO A 27 6.17 -1.73 -0.32
C PRO A 27 4.79 -1.99 -0.91
N ARG A 28 4.70 -2.78 -1.99
CA ARG A 28 3.42 -3.10 -2.65
C ARG A 28 2.44 -3.79 -1.70
N ASP A 29 2.94 -4.71 -0.88
CA ASP A 29 2.13 -5.48 0.06
C ASP A 29 1.58 -4.59 1.19
N LEU A 30 2.43 -3.67 1.67
CA LEU A 30 2.06 -2.67 2.66
C LEU A 30 0.98 -1.73 2.11
N PHE A 31 1.17 -1.16 0.92
CA PHE A 31 0.22 -0.22 0.32
C PHE A 31 -1.17 -0.82 0.13
N VAL A 32 -1.25 -2.09 -0.31
CA VAL A 32 -2.54 -2.78 -0.43
C VAL A 32 -3.21 -2.96 0.93
N SER A 33 -2.44 -3.33 1.97
CA SER A 33 -2.98 -3.45 3.32
C SER A 33 -3.45 -2.10 3.88
N VAL A 34 -2.70 -1.02 3.63
CA VAL A 34 -3.06 0.35 4.03
C VAL A 34 -4.37 0.76 3.37
N ALA A 35 -4.40 0.73 2.03
CA ALA A 35 -5.57 1.16 1.26
C ALA A 35 -6.83 0.42 1.71
N TYR A 36 -6.75 -0.91 1.83
CA TYR A 36 -7.88 -1.71 2.32
C TYR A 36 -8.34 -1.33 3.74
N THR A 37 -7.41 -0.98 4.62
CA THR A 37 -7.75 -0.58 6.00
C THR A 37 -8.40 0.79 6.03
N LEU A 38 -7.91 1.75 5.24
CA LEU A 38 -8.47 3.09 5.14
C LEU A 38 -9.88 3.07 4.54
N PHE A 39 -10.10 2.31 3.45
CA PHE A 39 -11.43 2.17 2.85
C PHE A 39 -12.47 1.53 3.77
N ASN A 40 -12.04 0.66 4.69
CA ASN A 40 -12.93 0.03 5.66
C ASN A 40 -13.05 0.83 6.97
N SER A 41 -12.36 1.97 7.09
CA SER A 41 -12.47 2.81 8.27
C SER A 41 -13.66 3.75 8.15
N SER A 42 -14.54 3.71 9.14
CA SER A 42 -15.68 4.62 9.23
C SER A 42 -15.20 6.03 9.59
N GLY A 43 -15.57 7.03 8.80
CA GLY A 43 -15.29 8.44 9.11
C GLY A 43 -14.16 9.08 8.30
N LEU A 44 -13.55 8.34 7.38
CA LEU A 44 -12.65 8.90 6.38
C LEU A 44 -13.33 8.94 5.01
N ASP A 45 -13.22 10.07 4.32
CA ASP A 45 -13.52 10.17 2.90
C ASP A 45 -12.26 9.78 2.11
N VAL A 46 -12.29 8.61 1.47
CA VAL A 46 -11.11 7.99 0.86
C VAL A 46 -11.34 7.82 -0.63
N THR A 47 -10.39 8.33 -1.41
CA THR A 47 -10.37 8.16 -2.88
C THR A 47 -9.25 7.20 -3.27
N TYR A 48 -9.53 6.29 -4.21
CA TYR A 48 -8.54 5.38 -4.77
C TYR A 48 -8.19 5.82 -6.18
N THR A 49 -6.91 6.13 -6.41
CA THR A 49 -6.41 6.54 -7.72
C THR A 49 -5.07 5.87 -7.98
N THR A 50 -4.92 5.30 -9.17
CA THR A 50 -3.67 4.69 -9.62
C THR A 50 -2.85 5.74 -10.35
N LEU A 51 -1.68 6.09 -9.79
CA LEU A 51 -0.75 7.01 -10.46
C LEU A 51 0.13 6.25 -11.46
N PRO A 52 0.37 6.82 -12.66
CA PRO A 52 1.31 6.24 -13.60
C PRO A 52 2.74 6.29 -13.01
N GLN A 53 3.55 5.33 -13.42
CA GLN A 53 4.95 5.29 -13.03
C GLN A 53 5.69 6.52 -13.56
N LEU A 54 6.40 7.23 -12.68
CA LEU A 54 7.30 8.31 -13.08
C LEU A 54 8.47 7.75 -13.88
N THR A 55 8.61 8.17 -15.13
CA THR A 55 9.76 7.85 -16.00
C THR A 55 10.72 9.03 -16.04
N VAL A 56 11.97 8.77 -15.67
CA VAL A 56 13.09 9.71 -15.75
C VAL A 56 14.17 9.14 -16.67
N THR A 57 14.94 10.01 -17.31
CA THR A 57 16.01 9.58 -18.24
C THR A 57 17.25 9.06 -17.51
N GLU A 58 17.44 9.44 -16.24
CA GLU A 58 18.60 9.10 -15.41
C GLU A 58 18.56 7.71 -14.77
N ALA A 59 17.38 7.07 -14.74
CA ALA A 59 17.20 5.79 -14.05
C ALA A 59 16.30 4.83 -14.84
N PRO A 60 16.56 3.50 -14.75
CA PRO A 60 15.68 2.51 -15.35
C PRO A 60 14.30 2.52 -14.66
N LYS A 61 13.28 2.03 -15.36
CA LYS A 61 11.93 1.88 -14.80
C LYS A 61 11.99 1.04 -13.52
N SER A 62 11.46 1.59 -12.44
CA SER A 62 11.16 0.89 -11.18
C SER A 62 10.43 -0.43 -11.43
N VAL A 63 10.92 -1.50 -10.80
CA VAL A 63 10.31 -2.83 -10.87
C VAL A 63 9.25 -2.96 -9.79
N LEU A 64 8.08 -3.50 -10.16
CA LEU A 64 7.02 -3.78 -9.19
C LEU A 64 7.46 -4.85 -8.19
N SER A 65 7.39 -4.53 -6.90
CA SER A 65 7.64 -5.52 -5.86
C SER A 65 6.64 -6.67 -5.94
N PRO A 66 7.06 -7.91 -5.63
CA PRO A 66 6.17 -9.05 -5.66
C PRO A 66 5.10 -8.93 -4.57
N LEU A 67 3.87 -9.34 -4.91
CA LEU A 67 2.80 -9.49 -3.94
C LEU A 67 2.87 -10.89 -3.35
N VAL A 68 3.60 -11.03 -2.24
CA VAL A 68 3.85 -12.33 -1.59
C VAL A 68 2.71 -12.77 -0.68
N ASN A 69 1.87 -11.84 -0.21
CA ASN A 69 0.77 -12.18 0.69
C ASN A 69 -0.51 -12.51 -0.12
N PRO A 70 -1.01 -13.76 -0.07
CA PRO A 70 -2.21 -14.14 -0.80
C PRO A 70 -3.45 -13.37 -0.33
N ARG A 71 -3.54 -12.96 0.94
CA ARG A 71 -4.67 -12.13 1.42
C ARG A 71 -4.69 -10.77 0.74
N ASN A 72 -3.53 -10.16 0.53
CA ASN A 72 -3.45 -8.89 -0.17
C ASN A 72 -3.77 -9.04 -1.66
N TYR A 73 -3.65 -10.23 -2.24
CA TYR A 73 -4.10 -10.47 -3.61
C TYR A 73 -5.63 -10.34 -3.74
N PHE A 74 -6.39 -10.86 -2.77
CA PHE A 74 -7.85 -10.68 -2.72
C PHE A 74 -8.23 -9.22 -2.44
N ARG A 75 -7.60 -8.59 -1.43
CA ARG A 75 -7.84 -7.17 -1.12
C ARG A 75 -7.56 -6.25 -2.30
N LEU A 76 -6.51 -6.52 -3.08
CA LEU A 76 -6.21 -5.76 -4.30
C LEU A 76 -7.31 -5.89 -5.37
N ARG A 77 -7.99 -7.04 -5.44
CA ARG A 77 -9.13 -7.21 -6.35
C ARG A 77 -10.34 -6.42 -5.87
N GLU A 78 -10.60 -6.40 -4.56
CA GLU A 78 -11.68 -5.60 -3.96
C GLU A 78 -11.42 -4.10 -4.15
N LEU A 79 -10.19 -3.64 -3.93
CA LEU A 79 -9.81 -2.23 -4.11
C LEU A 79 -9.99 -1.72 -5.55
N ARG A 80 -9.83 -2.59 -6.54
CA ARG A 80 -10.03 -2.24 -7.96
C ARG A 80 -11.47 -1.85 -8.30
N ILE A 81 -12.44 -2.22 -7.46
CA ILE A 81 -13.84 -1.80 -7.63
C ILE A 81 -13.98 -0.29 -7.43
N PHE A 82 -13.10 0.31 -6.63
CA PHE A 82 -13.09 1.75 -6.33
C PHE A 82 -12.18 2.56 -7.25
N GLU A 83 -11.56 1.93 -8.25
CA GLU A 83 -10.76 2.63 -9.25
C GLU A 83 -11.68 3.51 -10.10
N SER A 84 -11.59 4.82 -9.86
CA SER A 84 -12.34 5.81 -10.64
C SER A 84 -11.63 6.00 -11.98
N SER A 85 -12.35 5.77 -13.08
CA SER A 85 -11.90 5.99 -14.46
C SER A 85 -11.66 7.45 -14.79
#